data_AF-A0A640T4K5-F1
#
_entry.id   AF-A0A640T4K5-F1
#
_cell.length_a   1.000
_cell.length_b   1.000
_cell.length_c   1.000
_cell.angle_alpha   90.00
_cell.angle_beta   90.00
_cell.angle_gamma   90.00
#
_symmetry.space_group_name_H-M   'P 1'
#
loop_
_entity.id
_entity.type
_entity.pdbx_description
1 polymer ?
#
loop_
_entity_poly.entity_id
_entity_poly.type
_entity_poly.pdbx_seq_one_letter_code
_entity_poly.pdbx_strand_id
1 'polypeptide(L)' 'MGRPGWWGQGAVKMAADPVVRRWRQLTDPCQEQTEGAVPGEWWTPMREVFHHD' A
#
# COMPACT_ATOMS: atom_id res chain seq x y z
N MET A 1 9.99 -13.76 -4.87
CA MET A 1 8.66 -13.60 -5.50
C MET A 1 7.60 -13.94 -4.45
N GLY A 2 7.01 -12.93 -3.82
CA GLY A 2 5.96 -13.11 -2.82
C GLY A 2 4.68 -13.61 -3.48
N ARG A 3 4.00 -14.56 -2.82
CA ARG A 3 2.74 -15.16 -3.31
C ARG A 3 1.75 -14.05 -3.72
N PRO A 4 1.02 -14.18 -4.84
CA PRO A 4 -0.01 -13.21 -5.20
C PRO A 4 -1.21 -13.44 -4.27
N GLY A 5 -1.16 -12.82 -3.09
CA GLY A 5 -2.28 -12.73 -2.18
C GLY A 5 -3.35 -11.79 -2.72
N TRP A 6 -4.56 -11.94 -2.17
CA TRP A 6 -5.79 -11.18 -2.40
C TRP A 6 -5.63 -9.64 -2.52
N TRP A 7 -4.52 -9.10 -2.06
CA TRP A 7 -4.08 -7.70 -2.21
C TRP A 7 -3.95 -7.25 -3.67
N GLY A 8 -3.47 -8.09 -4.58
CA GLY A 8 -3.16 -7.66 -5.96
C GLY A 8 -4.40 -7.20 -6.74
N GLN A 9 -5.50 -7.96 -6.68
CA GLN A 9 -6.73 -7.61 -7.39
C GLN A 9 -7.53 -6.50 -6.68
N GLY A 10 -7.53 -6.49 -5.35
CA GLY A 10 -8.15 -5.43 -4.55
C GLY A 10 -7.45 -4.08 -4.73
N ALA A 11 -6.12 -4.06 -4.73
CA ALA A 11 -5.33 -2.85 -4.93
C ALA A 11 -5.53 -2.26 -6.33
N VAL A 12 -5.63 -3.08 -7.38
CA VAL A 12 -5.94 -2.61 -8.74
C VAL A 12 -7.31 -1.94 -8.79
N LYS A 13 -8.33 -2.54 -8.17
CA LYS A 13 -9.67 -1.94 -8.08
C LYS A 13 -9.65 -0.63 -7.29
N MET A 14 -8.95 -0.57 -6.16
CA MET A 14 -8.80 0.64 -5.35
C MET A 14 -8.06 1.75 -6.11
N ALA A 15 -7.02 1.44 -6.88
CA ALA A 15 -6.30 2.43 -7.69
C ALA A 15 -7.19 3.03 -8.78
N ALA A 16 -8.10 2.24 -9.35
CA ALA A 16 -9.05 2.69 -10.36
C ALA A 16 -10.25 3.48 -9.78
N ASP A 17 -10.50 3.41 -8.47
CA ASP A 17 -11.66 4.02 -7.83
C ASP A 17 -11.52 5.56 -7.69
N PRO A 18 -12.49 6.36 -8.21
CA PRO A 18 -12.47 7.82 -8.10
C PRO A 18 -12.52 8.35 -6.67
N VAL A 19 -13.19 7.66 -5.75
CA VAL A 19 -13.27 8.03 -4.33
C VAL A 19 -11.90 7.87 -3.68
N VAL A 20 -11.19 6.78 -3.99
CA VAL A 20 -9.82 6.56 -3.49
C VAL A 20 -8.88 7.64 -4.01
N ARG A 21 -9.00 8.06 -5.28
CA ARG A 21 -8.20 9.18 -5.81
C ARG A 21 -8.48 10.49 -5.09
N ARG A 22 -9.75 10.82 -4.83
CA ARG A 22 -10.13 12.03 -4.08
C ARG A 22 -9.59 12.00 -2.65
N TRP A 23 -9.64 10.85 -2.01
CA TRP A 23 -9.07 10.67 -0.67
C TRP A 23 -7.55 10.93 -0.67
N ARG A 24 -6.83 10.34 -1.63
CA ARG A 24 -5.37 10.52 -1.79
C ARG A 24 -4.96 11.97 -2.01
N GLN A 25 -5.74 12.76 -2.74
CA GLN A 25 -5.48 14.21 -2.89
C GLN A 25 -5.42 14.95 -1.55
N LEU A 26 -6.16 14.47 -0.54
CA LEU A 26 -6.18 15.08 0.80
C LEU A 26 -5.11 14.49 1.71
N THR A 27 -4.79 13.20 1.58
CA THR A 27 -3.91 12.50 2.52
C THR A 27 -2.46 12.40 2.09
N ASP A 28 -2.17 12.31 0.79
CA ASP A 28 -0.80 12.15 0.30
C ASP A 28 0.11 13.33 0.74
N PRO A 29 -0.35 14.60 0.79
CA PRO A 29 0.46 15.70 1.33
C PRO A 29 0.78 15.60 2.82
N CYS A 30 0.06 14.77 3.58
CA CYS A 30 0.28 14.56 5.01
C CYS A 30 1.24 13.38 5.29
N GLN A 31 1.76 12.74 4.25
CA GLN A 31 2.56 11.53 4.34
C GLN A 31 3.96 11.79 3.79
N GLU A 32 4.94 11.06 4.32
CA GLU A 32 6.32 11.07 3.85
C GLU A 32 6.76 9.64 3.56
N GLN A 33 7.62 9.48 2.55
CA GLN A 33 8.15 8.17 2.19
C GLN A 33 9.10 7.66 3.29
N THR A 34 8.96 6.39 3.65
CA THR A 34 9.87 5.75 4.60
C THR A 34 11.29 5.68 4.01
N GLU A 35 12.29 6.01 4.82
CA GLU A 35 13.69 5.85 4.44
C GLU A 35 13.99 4.38 4.08
N GLY A 36 14.66 4.17 2.94
CA GLY A 36 14.96 2.82 2.44
C GLY A 36 13.76 2.07 1.86
N ALA A 37 12.63 2.74 1.61
CA ALA A 37 11.49 2.15 0.92
C ALA A 37 11.89 1.55 -0.44
N VAL A 38 11.18 0.49 -0.83
CA VAL A 38 11.39 -0.17 -2.13
C VAL A 38 11.00 0.81 -3.26
N PRO A 39 11.86 1.00 -4.28
CA PRO A 39 11.51 1.87 -5.40
C PRO A 39 10.21 1.46 -6.08
N GLY A 40 9.29 2.43 -6.24
CA GLY A 40 7.98 2.19 -6.83
C GLY A 40 6.88 1.76 -5.85
N GLU A 41 7.22 1.53 -4.57
CA GLU A 41 6.26 1.25 -3.51
C GLU A 41 6.08 2.47 -2.60
N TRP A 42 4.82 2.86 -2.35
CA TRP A 42 4.51 3.92 -1.40
C TRP A 42 4.50 3.40 0.05
N TRP A 43 3.96 2.20 0.26
CA TRP A 43 3.87 1.57 1.57
C TRP A 43 4.94 0.49 1.69
N THR A 44 5.91 0.68 2.59
CA THR A 44 6.97 -0.31 2.83
C THR A 44 6.41 -1.52 3.59
N PRO A 45 6.42 -2.73 3.02
CA PRO A 45 5.90 -3.91 3.71
C PRO A 45 6.81 -4.34 4.86
N MET A 46 6.20 -4.77 5.97
CA MET A 46 6.90 -5.34 7.10
C MET A 46 6.74 -6.87 7.12
N ARG A 47 7.79 -7.58 7.52
CA ARG A 47 7.72 -9.03 7.72
C ARG A 47 7.05 -9.31 9.06
N GLU A 48 5.89 -9.98 9.01
CA GLU A 48 5.30 -10.59 10.20
C GLU A 48 6.26 -11.66 10.76
N VAL A 49 6.61 -11.56 12.04
CA VAL A 49 7.58 -12.48 12.71
C VAL A 49 6.97 -13.26 13.87
N PHE A 50 5.78 -12.88 14.29
CA PHE A 50 5.05 -13.52 15.38
C PHE A 50 3.56 -13.28 15.18
N HIS A 51 2.77 -14.30 15.46
CA HIS A 51 1.31 -14.27 15.48
C HIS A 51 0.83 -15.27 16.52
N HIS A 52 -0.26 -14.95 17.22
CA HIS A 52 -1.00 -15.87 18.06
C HIS A 52 -2.49 -15.61 17.81
N ASP A 53 -3.27 -16.69 17.71
CA ASP A 53 -4.71 -16.63 17.45
C ASP A 53 -5.52 -16.10 18.65
#